data_AF-A0A7S0GHP0-F1
#
_entry.id   AF-A0A7S0GHP0-F1
#
_cell.length_a   1.000
_cell.length_b   1.000
_cell.length_c   1.000
_cell.angle_alpha   90.00
_cell.angle_beta   90.00
_cell.angle_gamma   90.00
#
_symmetry.space_group_name_H-M   'P 1'
#
loop_
_entity.id
_entity.type
_entity.pdbx_description
1 polymer ?
#
loop_
_entity_poly.entity_id
_entity_poly.type
_entity_poly.pdbx_seq_one_letter_code
_entity_poly.pdbx_strand_id
1 'polypeptide(L)'
;VLLAACDTFRAAAVEQLESWGERAEVDVFGPASDKDSPSTVLYGALNKAQNENYNTLIIDTSGRLSNNDALNEELVKMKKVIFKKMGFEPHETILVVDAAQGRMALDSAKRWDELIGLTGLVLTKLDGSAKGGSVVSISRDLGLPVKLIGVGEGINDLRDFEADKFVDGLLGIGAAGGGYSNLSDKKSATKPLDGKLLANRLEEMRKERDDRAKTAAVVEAKQETMVLPAPSDDVFDNDEGIVPITGGGNNSERRGVGLTSKSKSNKKKKKKKKNKK
;
A
#
# COMPACT_ATOMS: atom_id res chain seq x y z
N VAL A 1 -1.30 12.63 24.93
CA VAL A 1 -1.82 12.22 23.61
C VAL A 1 -2.43 10.83 23.75
N LEU A 2 -3.53 10.52 23.07
CA LEU A 2 -4.12 9.17 23.02
C LEU A 2 -4.06 8.68 21.57
N LEU A 3 -3.65 7.43 21.37
CA LEU A 3 -3.75 6.74 20.09
C LEU A 3 -4.98 5.84 20.08
N ALA A 4 -5.70 5.73 18.97
CA ALA A 4 -6.81 4.80 18.80
C ALA A 4 -6.49 3.80 17.68
N ALA A 5 -6.44 2.51 18.02
CA ALA A 5 -6.14 1.43 17.09
C ALA A 5 -7.41 1.00 16.32
N CYS A 6 -7.87 1.83 15.38
CA CYS A 6 -9.07 1.54 14.60
C CYS A 6 -8.79 0.77 13.28
N ASP A 7 -7.54 0.43 12.94
CA ASP A 7 -7.23 -0.57 11.91
C ASP A 7 -7.50 -2.00 12.44
N THR A 8 -8.78 -2.34 12.60
CA THR A 8 -9.19 -3.66 13.11
C THR A 8 -9.19 -4.76 12.06
N PHE A 9 -8.94 -4.42 10.79
CA PHE A 9 -8.88 -5.39 9.69
C PHE A 9 -7.56 -6.15 9.64
N ARG A 10 -6.47 -5.53 10.11
CA ARG A 10 -5.13 -6.13 10.13
C ARG A 10 -4.79 -6.54 11.56
N ALA A 11 -4.74 -7.84 11.82
CA ALA A 11 -4.45 -8.38 13.15
C ALA A 11 -3.18 -7.77 13.79
N ALA A 12 -2.11 -7.61 13.01
CA ALA A 12 -0.85 -7.05 13.49
C ALA A 12 -0.84 -5.51 13.60
N ALA A 13 -1.85 -4.79 13.09
CA ALA A 13 -1.85 -3.32 13.12
C ALA A 13 -2.05 -2.78 14.55
N VAL A 14 -2.92 -3.43 15.33
CA VAL A 14 -3.12 -3.07 16.75
C VAL A 14 -1.82 -3.26 17.53
N GLU A 15 -1.19 -4.45 17.44
CA GLU A 15 0.09 -4.73 18.12
C GLU A 15 1.21 -3.78 17.67
N GLN A 16 1.23 -3.43 16.38
CA GLN A 16 2.19 -2.47 15.84
C GLN A 16 1.98 -1.08 16.45
N LEU A 17 0.73 -0.61 16.55
CA LEU A 17 0.42 0.69 17.14
C LEU A 17 0.71 0.71 18.64
N GLU A 18 0.44 -0.38 19.36
CA GLU A 18 0.79 -0.54 20.78
C GLU A 18 2.30 -0.45 21.00
N SER A 19 3.12 -1.10 20.16
CA SER A 19 4.58 -0.97 20.24
C SER A 19 5.07 0.45 19.97
N TRP A 20 4.42 1.18 19.04
CA TRP A 20 4.71 2.60 18.83
C TRP A 20 4.26 3.47 20.00
N GLY A 21 3.13 3.16 20.62
CA GLY A 21 2.65 3.83 21.84
C GLY A 21 3.63 3.66 23.00
N GLU A 22 4.15 2.45 23.21
CA GLU A 22 5.18 2.16 24.22
C GLU A 22 6.47 2.97 23.95
N ARG A 23 6.95 2.97 22.69
CA ARG A 23 8.16 3.74 22.31
C ARG A 23 8.00 5.25 22.44
N ALA A 24 6.78 5.75 22.25
CA ALA A 24 6.46 7.17 22.33
C ALA A 24 5.98 7.59 23.74
N GLU A 25 5.86 6.64 24.68
CA GLU A 25 5.32 6.85 26.02
C GLU A 25 3.91 7.48 26.01
N VAL A 26 3.03 6.98 25.12
CA VAL A 26 1.64 7.44 24.98
C VAL A 26 0.64 6.29 25.11
N ASP A 27 -0.53 6.59 25.64
CA ASP A 27 -1.61 5.62 25.80
C ASP A 27 -2.20 5.21 24.44
N VAL A 28 -2.57 3.93 24.34
CA VAL A 28 -3.24 3.35 23.17
C VAL A 28 -4.57 2.76 23.59
N PHE A 29 -5.64 3.14 22.88
CA PHE A 29 -6.97 2.56 23.01
C PHE A 29 -7.22 1.57 21.87
N GLY A 30 -7.30 0.30 22.20
CA GLY A 30 -7.54 -0.79 21.25
C GLY A 30 -8.94 -1.41 21.33
N PRO A 31 -9.25 -2.35 20.43
CA PRO A 31 -10.47 -3.16 20.50
C PRO A 31 -10.49 -4.03 21.77
N ALA A 32 -11.67 -4.21 22.35
CA ALA A 32 -11.87 -5.13 23.48
C ALA A 32 -12.09 -6.58 23.02
N SER A 33 -12.53 -6.75 21.77
CA SER A 33 -12.65 -8.04 21.08
C SER A 33 -12.24 -7.89 19.62
N ASP A 34 -11.73 -8.98 19.06
CA ASP A 34 -11.51 -9.23 17.63
C ASP A 34 -12.72 -8.94 16.71
N LYS A 35 -13.93 -8.80 17.27
CA LYS A 35 -15.15 -8.47 16.53
C LYS A 35 -15.50 -6.99 16.52
N ASP A 36 -14.75 -6.17 17.25
CA ASP A 36 -15.05 -4.74 17.35
C ASP A 36 -14.79 -4.03 16.01
N SER A 37 -15.82 -3.31 15.54
CA SER A 37 -15.68 -2.47 14.35
C SER A 37 -14.82 -1.24 14.63
N PRO A 38 -14.13 -0.66 13.62
CA PRO A 38 -13.37 0.58 13.79
C PRO A 38 -14.16 1.70 14.47
N SER A 39 -15.42 1.89 14.07
CA SER A 39 -16.34 2.84 14.69
C SER A 39 -16.64 2.56 16.16
N THR A 40 -16.66 1.29 16.58
CA THR A 40 -16.85 0.89 17.98
C THR A 40 -15.63 1.30 18.82
N VAL A 41 -14.44 0.97 18.33
CA VAL A 41 -13.16 1.34 18.98
C VAL A 41 -13.05 2.86 19.09
N LEU A 42 -13.33 3.57 18.00
CA LEU A 42 -13.32 5.04 17.96
C LEU A 42 -14.27 5.67 18.98
N TYR A 43 -15.50 5.14 19.11
CA TYR A 43 -16.44 5.65 20.11
C TYR A 43 -15.91 5.50 21.54
N GLY A 44 -15.26 4.37 21.85
CA GLY A 44 -14.59 4.13 23.12
C GLY A 44 -13.43 5.11 23.35
N ALA A 45 -12.57 5.29 22.34
CA ALA A 45 -11.44 6.20 22.39
C ALA A 45 -11.88 7.66 22.62
N LEU A 46 -12.96 8.11 21.97
CA LEU A 46 -13.54 9.44 22.19
C LEU A 46 -14.02 9.62 23.63
N ASN A 47 -14.67 8.61 24.22
CA ASN A 47 -15.09 8.68 25.63
C ASN A 47 -13.89 8.75 26.57
N LYS A 48 -12.86 7.91 26.35
CA LYS A 48 -11.62 7.95 27.15
C LYS A 48 -10.94 9.31 27.03
N ALA A 49 -10.79 9.82 25.80
CA ALA A 49 -10.19 11.11 25.51
C ALA A 49 -10.88 12.25 26.29
N GLN A 50 -12.21 12.28 26.31
CA GLN A 50 -13.01 13.27 27.03
C GLN A 50 -12.92 13.10 28.55
N ASN A 51 -13.07 11.88 29.06
CA ASN A 51 -13.13 11.63 30.50
C ASN A 51 -11.78 11.84 31.20
N GLU A 52 -10.68 11.57 30.50
CA GLU A 52 -9.32 11.67 31.02
C GLU A 52 -8.60 12.94 30.55
N ASN A 53 -9.30 13.86 29.86
CA ASN A 53 -8.80 15.17 29.40
C ASN A 53 -7.55 15.12 28.51
N TYR A 54 -7.49 14.19 27.56
CA TYR A 54 -6.41 14.18 26.57
C TYR A 54 -6.51 15.39 25.63
N ASN A 55 -5.38 16.02 25.32
CA ASN A 55 -5.33 17.17 24.42
C ASN A 55 -5.45 16.79 22.93
N THR A 56 -5.00 15.59 22.58
CA THR A 56 -4.92 15.12 21.19
C THR A 56 -5.26 13.64 21.13
N LEU A 57 -6.13 13.28 20.19
CA LEU A 57 -6.47 11.91 19.83
C LEU A 57 -6.03 11.66 18.37
N ILE A 58 -5.16 10.68 18.16
CA ILE A 58 -4.72 10.24 16.84
C ILE A 58 -5.41 8.90 16.54
N ILE A 59 -6.04 8.79 15.39
CA ILE A 59 -6.85 7.63 15.03
C ILE A 59 -6.15 6.91 13.88
N ASP A 60 -5.70 5.69 14.12
CA ASP A 60 -5.21 4.80 13.06
C ASP A 60 -6.39 4.15 12.33
N THR A 61 -6.33 4.07 11.01
CA THR A 61 -7.43 3.56 10.17
C THR A 61 -6.90 2.57 9.16
N SER A 62 -7.72 1.61 8.75
CA SER A 62 -7.37 0.73 7.62
C SER A 62 -7.16 1.55 6.33
N GLY A 63 -6.12 1.23 5.56
CA GLY A 63 -5.68 2.08 4.44
C GLY A 63 -5.39 1.35 3.12
N ARG A 64 -6.11 0.26 2.80
CA ARG A 64 -5.86 -0.47 1.55
C ARG A 64 -6.26 0.39 0.34
N LEU A 65 -5.29 0.78 -0.49
CA LEU A 65 -5.45 1.63 -1.68
C LEU A 65 -6.37 1.06 -2.78
N SER A 66 -6.70 -0.24 -2.74
CA SER A 66 -7.63 -0.85 -3.70
C SER A 66 -9.06 -0.34 -3.49
N ASN A 67 -9.81 -0.09 -4.57
CA ASN A 67 -11.21 0.32 -4.56
C ASN A 67 -12.08 -0.67 -3.74
N ASN A 68 -12.25 -0.38 -2.44
CA ASN A 68 -12.95 -1.23 -1.49
C ASN A 68 -14.06 -0.40 -0.84
N ASP A 69 -15.29 -0.63 -1.30
CA ASP A 69 -16.45 0.13 -0.83
C ASP A 69 -16.73 -0.07 0.66
N ALA A 70 -16.46 -1.26 1.21
CA ALA A 70 -16.61 -1.51 2.64
C ALA A 70 -15.66 -0.65 3.48
N LEU A 71 -14.43 -0.41 2.99
CA LEU A 71 -13.48 0.48 3.66
C LEU A 71 -13.99 1.94 3.64
N ASN A 72 -14.45 2.38 2.48
CA ASN A 72 -14.96 3.74 2.28
C ASN A 72 -16.18 4.02 3.17
N GLU A 73 -17.12 3.09 3.25
CA GLU A 73 -18.29 3.18 4.13
C GLU A 73 -17.89 3.29 5.61
N GLU A 74 -16.88 2.53 6.04
CA GLU A 74 -16.41 2.57 7.42
C GLU A 74 -15.72 3.90 7.74
N LEU A 75 -14.90 4.46 6.84
CA LEU A 75 -14.30 5.78 7.01
C LEU A 75 -15.36 6.90 7.14
N VAL A 76 -16.39 6.88 6.27
CA VAL A 76 -17.51 7.82 6.34
C VAL A 76 -18.28 7.66 7.65
N LYS A 77 -18.48 6.42 8.11
CA LYS A 77 -19.15 6.12 9.38
C LYS A 77 -18.33 6.62 10.57
N MET A 78 -17.01 6.44 10.57
CA MET A 78 -16.12 6.98 11.61
C MET A 78 -16.22 8.50 11.70
N LYS A 79 -16.18 9.21 10.56
CA LYS A 79 -16.38 10.67 10.51
C LYS A 79 -17.73 11.08 11.13
N LYS A 80 -18.82 10.37 10.80
CA LYS A 80 -20.15 10.60 11.40
C LYS A 80 -20.17 10.35 12.90
N VAL A 81 -19.46 9.34 13.39
CA VAL A 81 -19.35 9.06 14.83
C VAL A 81 -18.67 10.21 15.57
N ILE A 82 -17.57 10.74 15.01
CA ILE A 82 -16.85 11.90 15.57
C ILE A 82 -17.79 13.10 15.63
N PHE A 83 -18.44 13.45 14.51
CA PHE A 83 -19.35 14.60 14.46
C PHE A 83 -20.51 14.46 15.46
N LYS A 84 -21.13 13.28 15.54
CA LYS A 84 -22.23 13.02 16.48
C LYS A 84 -21.80 13.14 17.94
N LYS A 85 -20.57 12.75 18.27
CA LYS A 85 -20.07 12.74 19.66
C LYS A 85 -19.48 14.07 20.10
N MET A 86 -18.78 14.75 19.20
CA MET A 86 -17.97 15.92 19.49
C MET A 86 -18.61 17.24 19.03
N GLY A 87 -19.56 17.21 18.11
CA GLY A 87 -20.18 18.39 17.51
C GLY A 87 -19.33 19.09 16.45
N PHE A 88 -18.18 18.50 16.08
CA PHE A 88 -17.27 18.99 15.03
C PHE A 88 -16.71 17.83 14.21
N GLU A 89 -16.26 18.13 12.99
CA GLU A 89 -15.52 17.17 12.15
C GLU A 89 -14.06 17.05 12.59
N PRO A 90 -13.34 15.96 12.25
CA PRO A 90 -11.91 15.85 12.56
C PRO A 90 -11.15 17.13 12.18
N HIS A 91 -10.37 17.67 13.11
CA HIS A 91 -9.57 18.87 12.85
C HIS A 91 -8.58 18.65 11.70
N GLU A 92 -8.11 17.42 11.57
CA GLU A 92 -7.15 16.98 10.57
C GLU A 92 -7.52 15.57 10.07
N THR A 93 -7.52 15.40 8.75
CA THR A 93 -7.61 14.11 8.06
C THR A 93 -6.41 14.00 7.13
N ILE A 94 -5.39 13.25 7.54
CA ILE A 94 -4.09 13.25 6.88
C ILE A 94 -3.91 11.96 6.07
N LEU A 95 -3.59 12.11 4.78
CA LEU A 95 -3.23 10.98 3.94
C LEU A 95 -1.73 10.72 4.00
N VAL A 96 -1.36 9.51 4.41
CA VAL A 96 0.03 9.04 4.40
C VAL A 96 0.34 8.35 3.07
N VAL A 97 1.33 8.86 2.35
CA VAL A 97 1.72 8.38 1.02
C VAL A 97 3.17 7.89 1.04
N ASP A 98 3.39 6.70 0.47
CA ASP A 98 4.73 6.22 0.13
C ASP A 98 5.25 6.97 -1.11
N ALA A 99 6.34 7.73 -0.96
CA ALA A 99 6.92 8.52 -2.05
C ALA A 99 7.30 7.67 -3.28
N ALA A 100 7.55 6.37 -3.11
CA ALA A 100 7.82 5.45 -4.22
C ALA A 100 6.55 5.07 -5.02
N GLN A 101 5.36 5.11 -4.41
CA GLN A 101 4.11 4.63 -5.02
C GLN A 101 3.32 5.72 -5.78
N GLY A 102 3.65 6.99 -5.56
CA GLY A 102 3.33 8.11 -6.46
C GLY A 102 1.91 8.10 -7.06
N ARG A 103 1.80 7.73 -8.33
CA ARG A 103 0.54 7.78 -9.08
C ARG A 103 -0.52 6.79 -8.59
N MET A 104 -0.13 5.66 -8.01
CA MET A 104 -1.11 4.68 -7.50
C MET A 104 -1.94 5.25 -6.36
N ALA A 105 -1.36 6.16 -5.57
CA ALA A 105 -2.06 6.81 -4.47
C ALA A 105 -3.07 7.86 -4.91
N LEU A 106 -2.95 8.40 -6.12
CA LEU A 106 -3.73 9.57 -6.54
C LEU A 106 -5.22 9.27 -6.69
N ASP A 107 -5.58 8.16 -7.33
CA ASP A 107 -6.99 7.82 -7.58
C ASP A 107 -7.73 7.51 -6.27
N SER A 108 -7.08 6.78 -5.36
CA SER A 108 -7.61 6.51 -4.02
C SER A 108 -7.71 7.78 -3.19
N ALA A 109 -6.70 8.65 -3.26
CA ALA A 109 -6.68 9.92 -2.55
C ALA A 109 -7.82 10.84 -2.97
N LYS A 110 -8.11 10.95 -4.28
CA LYS A 110 -9.26 11.73 -4.78
C LYS A 110 -10.57 11.20 -4.21
N ARG A 111 -10.76 9.87 -4.24
CA ARG A 111 -11.96 9.24 -3.68
C ARG A 111 -12.10 9.49 -2.18
N TRP A 112 -11.02 9.39 -1.42
CA TRP A 112 -11.05 9.67 0.02
C TRP A 112 -11.28 11.14 0.32
N ASP A 113 -10.70 12.05 -0.47
CA ASP A 113 -10.96 13.48 -0.33
C ASP A 113 -12.44 13.81 -0.50
N GLU A 114 -13.08 13.25 -1.54
CA GLU A 114 -14.53 13.40 -1.77
C GLU A 114 -15.38 12.83 -0.61
N LEU A 115 -14.95 11.74 0.02
CA LEU A 115 -15.75 11.02 1.02
C LEU A 115 -15.58 11.54 2.45
N ILE A 116 -14.34 11.84 2.85
CA ILE A 116 -14.00 12.20 4.24
C ILE A 116 -13.38 13.59 4.37
N GLY A 117 -12.94 14.21 3.27
CA GLY A 117 -12.27 15.51 3.26
C GLY A 117 -10.86 15.39 3.84
N LEU A 118 -9.86 15.36 2.96
CA LEU A 118 -8.46 15.36 3.36
C LEU A 118 -8.00 16.80 3.64
N THR A 119 -7.11 16.97 4.61
CA THR A 119 -6.61 18.29 5.03
C THR A 119 -5.11 18.43 4.86
N GLY A 120 -4.40 17.33 4.59
CA GLY A 120 -2.96 17.35 4.39
C GLY A 120 -2.38 15.99 3.99
N LEU A 121 -1.12 16.05 3.58
CA LEU A 121 -0.33 14.88 3.16
C LEU A 121 0.86 14.67 4.10
N VAL A 122 1.13 13.42 4.44
CA VAL A 122 2.42 12.96 4.99
C VAL A 122 3.08 12.11 3.93
N LEU A 123 4.35 12.36 3.65
CA LEU A 123 5.12 11.57 2.70
C LEU A 123 6.10 10.71 3.47
N THR A 124 6.27 9.47 3.08
CA THR A 124 7.19 8.54 3.75
C THR A 124 8.17 7.94 2.76
N LYS A 125 9.25 7.36 3.30
CA LYS A 125 10.30 6.67 2.53
C LYS A 125 11.01 7.56 1.51
N LEU A 126 11.22 8.83 1.87
CA LEU A 126 11.96 9.77 1.02
C LEU A 126 13.48 9.51 1.01
N ASP A 127 13.99 8.80 2.00
CA ASP A 127 15.37 8.33 2.11
C ASP A 127 15.74 7.27 1.06
N GLY A 128 14.79 6.41 0.68
CA GLY A 128 15.03 5.30 -0.25
C GLY A 128 14.65 5.57 -1.70
N SER A 129 14.03 6.69 -2.03
CA SER A 129 13.38 6.90 -3.33
C SER A 129 13.93 8.10 -4.09
N ALA A 130 14.66 7.82 -5.19
CA ALA A 130 15.04 8.81 -6.21
C ALA A 130 13.83 9.38 -6.99
N LYS A 131 12.60 9.23 -6.48
CA LYS A 131 11.33 9.58 -7.13
C LYS A 131 10.49 10.56 -6.32
N GLY A 132 11.13 11.46 -5.55
CA GLY A 132 10.44 12.56 -4.86
C GLY A 132 9.58 13.44 -5.79
N GLY A 133 9.78 13.41 -7.11
CA GLY A 133 8.91 14.11 -8.06
C GLY A 133 7.44 13.65 -8.07
N SER A 134 7.14 12.44 -7.60
CA SER A 134 5.76 11.95 -7.49
C SER A 134 4.94 12.76 -6.47
N VAL A 135 5.60 13.26 -5.43
CA VAL A 135 5.04 14.12 -4.40
C VAL A 135 4.47 15.40 -5.00
N VAL A 136 5.26 16.05 -5.86
CA VAL A 136 4.89 17.31 -6.49
C VAL A 136 3.64 17.11 -7.33
N SER A 137 3.50 15.97 -8.02
CA SER A 137 2.28 15.66 -8.75
C SER A 137 1.08 15.43 -7.83
N ILE A 138 1.22 14.69 -6.73
CA ILE A 138 0.09 14.39 -5.83
C ILE A 138 -0.41 15.66 -5.14
N SER A 139 0.50 16.45 -4.56
CA SER A 139 0.13 17.69 -3.87
C SER A 139 -0.52 18.68 -4.84
N ARG A 140 -0.02 18.80 -6.08
CA ARG A 140 -0.63 19.66 -7.09
C ARG A 140 -2.01 19.16 -7.53
N ASP A 141 -2.16 17.86 -7.78
CA ASP A 141 -3.39 17.31 -8.34
C ASP A 141 -4.52 17.23 -7.30
N LEU A 142 -4.19 17.08 -6.01
CA LEU A 142 -5.17 17.10 -4.91
C LEU A 142 -5.37 18.49 -4.30
N GLY A 143 -4.45 19.44 -4.54
CA GLY A 143 -4.48 20.75 -3.90
C GLY A 143 -4.23 20.71 -2.38
N LEU A 144 -3.69 19.59 -1.87
CA LEU A 144 -3.45 19.39 -0.44
C LEU A 144 -2.02 19.79 -0.05
N PRO A 145 -1.85 20.47 1.10
CA PRO A 145 -0.53 20.81 1.61
C PRO A 145 0.19 19.55 2.12
N VAL A 146 1.46 19.41 1.74
CA VAL A 146 2.35 18.46 2.41
C VAL A 146 2.72 19.04 3.77
N LYS A 147 2.40 18.31 4.84
CA LYS A 147 2.63 18.75 6.23
C LYS A 147 3.91 18.14 6.80
N LEU A 148 4.12 16.84 6.54
CA LEU A 148 5.24 16.09 7.13
C LEU A 148 5.93 15.20 6.09
N ILE A 149 7.19 14.90 6.36
CA ILE A 149 8.04 14.01 5.58
C ILE A 149 8.77 13.01 6.48
N GLY A 150 8.70 11.74 6.11
CA GLY A 150 9.41 10.62 6.72
C GLY A 150 10.67 10.32 5.93
N VAL A 151 11.82 10.48 6.57
CA VAL A 151 13.16 10.40 5.96
C VAL A 151 14.03 9.30 6.58
N GLY A 152 13.38 8.30 7.17
CA GLY A 152 13.99 7.20 7.87
C GLY A 152 12.94 6.38 8.62
N GLU A 153 13.42 5.46 9.47
CA GLU A 153 12.59 4.49 10.20
C GLU A 153 12.44 4.82 11.70
N GLY A 154 13.28 5.72 12.22
CA GLY A 154 13.27 6.12 13.61
C GLY A 154 12.09 7.03 13.96
N ILE A 155 11.74 7.10 15.25
CA ILE A 155 10.66 7.97 15.74
C ILE A 155 10.90 9.46 15.44
N ASN A 156 12.18 9.86 15.32
CA ASN A 156 12.61 11.24 15.05
C ASN A 156 12.81 11.53 13.56
N ASP A 157 12.49 10.57 12.68
CA ASP A 157 12.68 10.72 11.23
C ASP A 157 11.44 11.26 10.51
N LEU A 158 10.38 11.59 11.26
CA LEU A 158 9.25 12.37 10.78
C LEU A 158 9.51 13.86 11.05
N ARG A 159 9.55 14.67 9.99
CA ARG A 159 9.88 16.10 10.06
C ARG A 159 8.82 16.95 9.38
N ASP A 160 8.79 18.23 9.74
CA ASP A 160 7.99 19.22 9.02
C ASP A 160 8.44 19.33 7.57
N PHE A 161 7.48 19.52 6.68
CA PHE A 161 7.75 19.75 5.27
C PHE A 161 8.21 21.19 5.03
N GLU A 162 9.40 21.34 4.48
CA GLU A 162 9.95 22.62 4.03
C GLU A 162 10.19 22.55 2.52
N ALA A 163 9.39 23.30 1.75
CA ALA A 163 9.38 23.23 0.30
C ALA A 163 10.76 23.51 -0.32
N ASP A 164 11.46 24.54 0.17
CA ASP A 164 12.80 24.91 -0.32
C ASP A 164 13.80 23.77 -0.10
N LYS A 165 13.85 23.22 1.12
CA LYS A 165 14.74 22.08 1.44
C LYS A 165 14.39 20.83 0.63
N PHE A 166 13.09 20.61 0.36
CA PHE A 166 12.65 19.50 -0.46
C PHE A 166 13.10 19.65 -1.92
N VAL A 167 12.97 20.84 -2.49
CA VAL A 167 13.44 21.13 -3.86
C VAL A 167 14.95 21.02 -3.96
N ASP A 168 15.69 21.57 -2.99
CA ASP A 168 17.15 21.47 -2.92
C ASP A 168 17.60 20.00 -2.88
N GLY A 169 16.96 19.19 -2.02
CA GLY A 169 17.22 17.75 -1.94
C GLY A 169 16.88 17.00 -3.22
N LEU A 170 15.77 17.38 -3.90
CA LEU A 170 15.33 16.75 -5.15
C LEU A 170 16.26 17.10 -6.33
N LEU A 171 16.77 18.33 -6.38
CA LEU A 171 17.68 18.79 -7.44
C LEU A 171 19.14 18.42 -7.15
N GLY A 172 19.44 17.98 -5.92
CA GLY A 172 20.80 17.69 -5.46
C GLY A 172 21.64 18.97 -5.31
N ILE A 173 21.01 20.10 -5.04
CA ILE A 173 21.64 21.42 -5.02
C ILE A 173 21.48 22.01 -3.63
N GLY A 174 22.55 21.84 -2.85
CA GLY A 174 22.67 22.21 -1.43
C GLY A 174 23.83 21.40 -0.85
N ALA A 175 24.29 21.72 0.37
CA ALA A 175 25.35 20.95 1.06
C ALA A 175 25.03 19.44 1.24
N ALA A 176 23.83 19.03 0.85
CA ALA A 176 23.25 17.71 0.89
C ALA A 176 22.96 17.21 -0.54
N GLY A 177 24.00 16.89 -1.32
CA GLY A 177 23.84 15.98 -2.45
C GLY A 177 23.39 14.62 -1.90
N GLY A 178 22.08 14.40 -1.82
CA GLY A 178 21.45 13.18 -1.30
C GLY A 178 21.11 13.17 0.20
N GLY A 179 20.95 14.32 0.87
CA GLY A 179 20.81 14.37 2.33
C GLY A 179 19.46 14.88 2.84
N TYR A 180 18.54 13.96 3.14
CA TYR A 180 17.81 14.06 4.41
C TYR A 180 18.56 13.35 5.56
N SER A 181 19.60 12.60 5.24
CA SER A 181 20.55 12.05 6.18
C SER A 181 21.49 13.14 6.72
N ASN A 182 21.53 13.23 8.05
CA ASN A 182 22.49 13.95 8.89
C ASN A 182 22.47 15.48 8.85
N LEU A 183 21.56 16.05 9.65
CA LEU A 183 21.59 17.45 10.07
C LEU A 183 22.21 17.61 11.48
N SER A 184 23.26 16.84 11.80
CA SER A 184 24.03 16.98 13.05
C SER A 184 25.44 17.56 12.85
N ASP A 185 25.96 17.59 11.62
CA ASP A 185 27.32 18.06 11.37
C ASP A 185 27.32 19.53 10.91
N LYS A 186 27.34 20.44 11.90
CA LYS A 186 27.63 21.86 11.71
C LYS A 186 29.10 22.11 11.32
N LYS A 187 29.59 21.52 10.23
CA LYS A 187 30.93 21.84 9.65
C LYS A 187 30.98 21.59 8.14
N SER A 188 30.17 22.30 7.37
CA SER A 188 30.52 22.56 5.96
C SER A 188 29.72 23.74 5.43
N ALA A 189 30.31 24.93 5.52
CA ALA A 189 29.82 26.08 4.77
C ALA A 189 30.35 25.96 3.33
N THR A 190 29.55 25.42 2.42
CA THR A 190 29.84 25.49 0.98
C THR A 190 28.91 26.51 0.31
N LYS A 191 29.52 27.35 -0.52
CA LYS A 191 28.94 28.53 -1.20
C LYS A 191 27.59 28.23 -1.87
N PRO A 192 26.67 29.22 -1.94
CA PRO A 192 25.45 29.10 -2.72
C PRO A 192 25.78 28.84 -4.19
N LEU A 193 25.19 27.79 -4.78
CA LEU A 193 25.42 27.46 -6.18
C LEU A 193 24.77 28.50 -7.10
N ASP A 194 25.51 28.87 -8.16
CA ASP A 194 25.09 29.79 -9.22
C ASP A 194 23.88 29.23 -10.00
N GLY A 195 22.79 29.99 -10.08
CA GLY A 195 21.57 29.61 -10.78
C GLY A 195 21.77 29.23 -12.26
N LYS A 196 22.88 29.64 -12.88
CA LYS A 196 23.26 29.20 -14.23
C LYS A 196 23.65 27.72 -14.31
N LEU A 197 24.31 27.19 -13.29
CA LEU A 197 24.68 25.76 -13.21
C LEU A 197 23.44 24.88 -13.09
N LEU A 198 22.44 25.34 -12.31
CA LEU A 198 21.16 24.67 -12.11
C LEU A 198 20.34 24.63 -13.40
N ALA A 199 20.27 25.76 -14.12
CA ALA A 199 19.63 25.84 -15.43
C ALA A 199 20.28 24.89 -16.44
N ASN A 200 21.62 24.83 -16.48
CA ASN A 200 22.33 23.92 -17.38
C ASN A 200 22.06 22.45 -17.03
N ARG A 201 22.03 22.10 -15.73
CA ARG A 201 21.75 20.73 -15.30
C ARG A 201 20.31 20.30 -15.62
N LEU A 202 19.34 21.20 -15.48
CA LEU A 202 17.95 20.96 -15.89
C LEU A 202 17.85 20.71 -17.40
N GLU A 203 18.61 21.46 -18.20
CA GLU A 203 18.64 21.31 -19.65
C GLU A 203 19.27 19.97 -20.07
N GLU A 204 20.33 19.54 -19.40
CA GLU A 204 20.93 18.21 -19.57
C GLU A 204 19.93 17.08 -19.24
N MET A 205 19.26 17.17 -18.09
CA MET A 205 18.26 16.17 -17.69
C MET A 205 17.07 16.08 -18.65
N ARG A 206 16.66 17.21 -19.26
CA ARG A 206 15.63 17.23 -20.31
C ARG A 206 16.09 16.46 -21.55
N LYS A 207 17.32 16.68 -22.00
CA LYS A 207 17.89 15.95 -23.15
C LYS A 207 17.99 14.45 -22.88
N GLU A 208 18.50 14.06 -21.71
CA GLU A 208 18.59 12.64 -21.31
C GLU A 208 17.21 11.95 -21.29
N ARG A 209 16.17 12.64 -20.80
CA ARG A 209 14.80 12.13 -20.81
C ARG A 209 14.27 11.95 -22.22
N ASP A 210 14.46 12.94 -23.08
CA ASP A 210 13.96 12.91 -24.45
C ASP A 210 14.67 11.84 -25.28
N ASP A 211 15.96 11.58 -25.02
CA ASP A 211 16.72 10.49 -25.65
C ASP A 211 16.30 9.11 -25.14
N ARG A 212 15.99 8.96 -23.85
CA ARG A 212 15.38 7.74 -23.30
C ARG A 212 13.99 7.49 -23.89
N ALA A 213 13.18 8.53 -24.07
CA ALA A 213 11.85 8.41 -24.67
C ALA A 213 11.93 7.97 -26.15
N LYS A 214 12.88 8.51 -26.92
CA LYS A 214 13.15 8.06 -28.29
C LYS A 214 13.63 6.60 -28.32
N THR A 215 14.50 6.21 -27.40
CA THR A 215 15.02 4.84 -27.32
C THR A 215 13.89 3.86 -26.98
N ALA A 216 13.01 4.21 -26.05
CA ALA A 216 11.84 3.41 -25.69
C ALA A 216 10.87 3.24 -26.88
N ALA A 217 10.59 4.31 -27.62
CA ALA A 217 9.73 4.25 -28.81
C ALA A 217 10.31 3.36 -29.92
N VAL A 218 11.63 3.34 -30.10
CA VAL A 218 12.30 2.45 -31.07
C VAL A 218 12.24 0.98 -30.64
N VAL A 219 12.28 0.70 -29.34
CA VAL A 219 12.15 -0.67 -28.81
C VAL A 219 10.70 -1.17 -28.97
N GLU A 220 9.72 -0.32 -28.70
CA GLU A 220 8.29 -0.63 -28.86
C GLU A 220 7.92 -0.88 -30.34
N ALA A 221 8.41 -0.04 -31.26
CA ALA A 221 8.23 -0.22 -32.70
C ALA A 221 8.88 -1.52 -33.23
N LYS A 222 10.00 -1.97 -32.64
CA LYS A 222 10.65 -3.24 -33.02
C LYS A 222 9.86 -4.47 -32.53
N GLN A 223 9.15 -4.36 -31.41
CA GLN A 223 8.31 -5.45 -30.90
C GLN A 223 7.02 -5.60 -31.72
N GLU A 224 6.44 -4.51 -32.23
CA GLU A 224 5.26 -4.57 -33.12
C GLU A 224 5.58 -5.16 -34.50
N THR A 225 6.80 -5.02 -35.02
CA THR A 225 7.22 -5.66 -36.28
C THR A 225 7.46 -7.17 -36.19
N MET A 226 7.31 -7.77 -35.00
CA MET A 226 7.60 -9.20 -34.74
C MET A 226 6.32 -10.03 -34.51
N VAL A 227 5.20 -9.65 -35.16
CA VAL A 227 3.97 -10.46 -35.21
C VAL A 227 4.12 -11.52 -36.32
N LEU A 228 4.18 -12.79 -35.92
CA LEU A 228 4.20 -13.93 -36.84
C LEU A 228 2.92 -13.94 -37.71
N PRO A 229 2.99 -14.29 -39.01
CA PRO A 229 1.80 -14.39 -39.83
C PRO A 229 0.88 -15.51 -39.33
N ALA A 230 -0.43 -15.28 -39.36
CA ALA A 230 -1.45 -16.26 -38.99
C ALA A 230 -1.34 -17.52 -39.87
N PRO A 231 -1.54 -18.73 -39.30
CA PRO A 231 -1.48 -19.94 -40.10
C PRO A 231 -2.65 -19.97 -41.10
N SER A 232 -2.33 -20.28 -42.36
CA SER A 232 -3.33 -20.48 -43.41
C SER A 232 -4.00 -21.84 -43.27
N ASP A 233 -5.32 -21.83 -43.14
CA ASP A 233 -6.18 -23.01 -43.27
C ASP A 233 -6.23 -23.43 -44.75
N ASP A 234 -5.52 -24.51 -45.13
CA ASP A 234 -5.78 -25.33 -46.34
C ASP A 234 -5.00 -26.67 -46.32
N VAL A 235 -5.61 -27.69 -45.69
CA VAL A 235 -6.07 -28.98 -46.27
C VAL A 235 -5.11 -29.98 -47.03
N PHE A 236 -5.15 -31.24 -46.52
CA PHE A 236 -4.97 -32.62 -47.07
C PHE A 236 -3.59 -33.31 -47.35
N ASP A 237 -3.51 -34.52 -46.77
CA ASP A 237 -2.90 -35.82 -47.16
C ASP A 237 -1.45 -35.90 -47.67
N ASN A 238 -0.61 -36.69 -46.96
CA ASN A 238 -0.12 -37.95 -47.53
C ASN A 238 0.53 -38.89 -46.49
N ASP A 239 0.20 -40.15 -46.73
CA ASP A 239 0.55 -41.41 -46.10
C ASP A 239 2.03 -41.77 -46.33
N GLU A 240 2.83 -41.99 -45.27
CA GLU A 240 3.99 -42.89 -45.32
C GLU A 240 4.19 -43.58 -43.96
N GLY A 241 4.06 -44.90 -44.00
CA GLY A 241 4.02 -45.80 -42.87
C GLY A 241 5.37 -46.08 -42.21
N ILE A 242 5.33 -46.26 -40.89
CA ILE A 242 6.41 -46.84 -40.11
C ILE A 242 6.01 -48.29 -39.75
N VAL A 243 6.87 -49.21 -40.16
CA VAL A 243 6.74 -50.67 -40.14
C VAL A 243 6.78 -51.24 -38.70
N PRO A 244 5.94 -52.22 -38.32
CA PRO A 244 5.99 -52.83 -36.98
C PRO A 244 6.94 -54.03 -36.93
N ILE A 245 7.74 -54.09 -35.86
CA ILE A 245 8.64 -55.21 -35.55
C ILE A 245 7.88 -56.28 -34.75
N THR A 246 7.89 -57.51 -35.25
CA THR A 246 7.30 -58.71 -34.63
C THR A 246 8.30 -59.48 -33.77
N GLY A 247 7.80 -60.10 -32.70
CA GLY A 247 8.40 -61.25 -31.99
C GLY A 247 8.53 -60.99 -30.48
N GLY A 248 8.03 -61.79 -29.55
CA GLY A 248 7.28 -63.04 -29.56
C GLY A 248 7.14 -63.51 -28.09
N GLY A 249 6.21 -64.43 -27.82
CA GLY A 249 6.33 -65.33 -26.65
C GLY A 249 5.32 -65.13 -25.50
N ASN A 250 4.32 -66.01 -25.52
CA ASN A 250 3.63 -66.70 -24.42
C ASN A 250 2.89 -65.88 -23.34
N ASN A 251 1.56 -65.95 -23.23
CA ASN A 251 0.60 -67.05 -23.02
C ASN A 251 0.10 -67.08 -21.56
N SER A 252 -1.17 -67.49 -21.43
CA SER A 252 -1.97 -67.78 -20.24
C SER A 252 -2.57 -66.56 -19.53
N GLU A 253 -3.85 -66.25 -19.80
CA GLU A 253 -5.04 -66.86 -19.16
C GLU A 253 -5.18 -66.40 -17.71
N ARG A 254 -6.33 -66.00 -17.16
CA ARG A 254 -7.74 -66.08 -17.55
C ARG A 254 -8.52 -65.35 -16.45
N ARG A 255 -9.67 -64.79 -16.83
CA ARG A 255 -10.93 -64.68 -16.05
C ARG A 255 -10.87 -63.83 -14.76
N GLY A 256 -11.71 -62.85 -14.53
CA GLY A 256 -13.02 -62.56 -15.12
C GLY A 256 -13.99 -62.21 -13.98
N VAL A 257 -14.94 -61.33 -14.31
CA VAL A 257 -16.26 -61.15 -13.65
C VAL A 257 -16.19 -60.59 -12.22
N GLY A 258 -16.87 -59.51 -11.84
CA GLY A 258 -17.92 -58.70 -12.44
C GLY A 258 -18.68 -58.02 -11.30
N LEU A 259 -19.32 -56.87 -11.60
CA LEU A 259 -20.63 -56.39 -11.10
C LEU A 259 -20.85 -56.34 -9.56
N THR A 260 -21.47 -55.37 -8.89
CA THR A 260 -22.27 -54.19 -9.22
C THR A 260 -22.62 -53.51 -7.88
N SER A 261 -22.53 -52.17 -7.86
CA SER A 261 -23.55 -51.23 -7.39
C SER A 261 -24.11 -51.20 -5.93
N LYS A 262 -23.99 -49.97 -5.39
CA LYS A 262 -25.03 -49.14 -4.73
C LYS A 262 -25.58 -49.50 -3.33
N SER A 263 -25.26 -48.55 -2.43
CA SER A 263 -26.17 -47.82 -1.53
C SER A 263 -26.80 -48.56 -0.33
N LYS A 264 -26.60 -48.01 0.88
CA LYS A 264 -27.66 -47.30 1.64
C LYS A 264 -27.14 -46.84 3.01
N SER A 265 -27.66 -45.70 3.42
CA SER A 265 -27.64 -45.15 4.77
C SER A 265 -28.23 -46.10 5.82
N ASN A 266 -27.75 -46.07 7.07
CA ASN A 266 -28.67 -45.93 8.21
C ASN A 266 -28.04 -45.52 9.55
N LYS A 267 -28.81 -44.67 10.22
CA LYS A 267 -28.91 -44.22 11.62
C LYS A 267 -28.47 -45.18 12.76
N LYS A 268 -28.19 -44.51 13.90
CA LYS A 268 -28.49 -44.82 15.33
C LYS A 268 -27.42 -45.59 16.16
N LYS A 269 -26.85 -44.95 17.20
CA LYS A 269 -27.26 -45.02 18.64
C LYS A 269 -26.21 -44.45 19.63
N LYS A 270 -26.70 -43.58 20.52
CA LYS A 270 -26.44 -43.43 21.99
C LYS A 270 -25.10 -43.92 22.58
N LYS A 271 -24.47 -43.05 23.40
CA LYS A 271 -24.16 -43.37 24.82
C LYS A 271 -23.92 -42.12 25.70
N LYS A 272 -24.63 -42.10 26.83
CA LYS A 272 -24.48 -41.25 28.02
C LYS A 272 -23.21 -41.64 28.82
N LYS A 273 -22.58 -40.66 29.49
CA LYS A 273 -21.93 -40.68 30.83
C LYS A 273 -21.53 -39.22 31.11
N LYS A 274 -22.13 -38.42 31.99
CA LYS A 274 -22.31 -38.44 33.46
C LYS A 274 -21.01 -38.51 34.27
N ASN A 275 -20.86 -37.51 35.17
CA ASN A 275 -20.02 -37.37 36.38
C ASN A 275 -18.54 -37.03 36.12
N LYS A 276 -17.84 -36.22 36.92
CA LYS A 276 -17.96 -35.53 38.23
C LYS A 276 -16.75 -34.55 38.18
N LYS A 277 -16.65 -33.40 38.84
CA LYS A 277 -16.99 -32.99 40.21
C LYS A 277 -16.78 -31.48 40.27
#